data_AF-A0A453RT75-F1
#
_entry.id   AF-A0A453RT75-F1
#
_cell.length_a   1.000
_cell.length_b   1.000
_cell.length_c   1.000
_cell.angle_alpha   90.00
_cell.angle_beta   90.00
_cell.angle_gamma   90.00
#
_symmetry.space_group_name_H-M   'P 1'
#
loop_
_entity.id
_entity.type
_entity.pdbx_description
1 polymer ?
#
loop_
_entity_poly.entity_id
_entity_poly.type
_entity_poly.pdbx_seq_one_letter_code
_entity_poly.pdbx_strand_id
1 'polypeptide(L)'
;MIDPEGIETLCSHLEVPHTDVRILMLAWKMGCEKQGYFTLDEWRTGMKALRADSISKLKKAFPELVQEVTRSSNFQDFYPYAFRYCLTEDKKKCIEIPVACELLNLVLSLQFRPQVEKLINYLKHQNEYKVINMDQWMGFLRFCNEINFPSLDNYDA
;
A
#
# COMPACT_ATOMS: atom_id res chain seq x y z
N MET A 1 -19.91 4.18 -10.61
CA MET A 1 -18.66 3.43 -10.41
C MET A 1 -17.62 4.11 -11.27
N ILE A 2 -16.44 4.34 -10.72
CA ILE A 2 -15.25 4.77 -11.46
C ILE A 2 -14.51 3.48 -11.81
N ASP A 3 -14.32 3.25 -13.10
CA ASP A 3 -13.60 2.10 -13.65
C ASP A 3 -12.11 2.44 -13.84
N PRO A 4 -11.26 1.52 -14.35
CA PRO A 4 -9.84 1.78 -14.51
C PRO A 4 -9.54 3.05 -15.32
N GLU A 5 -10.25 3.30 -16.42
CA GLU A 5 -10.09 4.50 -17.26
C GLU A 5 -10.45 5.78 -16.50
N GLY A 6 -11.53 5.73 -15.71
CA GLY A 6 -11.91 6.81 -14.81
C GLY A 6 -10.87 7.08 -13.72
N ILE A 7 -10.24 6.04 -13.18
CA ILE A 7 -9.14 6.17 -12.19
C ILE A 7 -7.92 6.81 -12.84
N GLU A 8 -7.55 6.40 -14.06
CA GLU A 8 -6.44 7.03 -14.79
C GLU A 8 -6.71 8.52 -15.06
N THR A 9 -7.93 8.85 -15.46
CA THR A 9 -8.37 10.25 -15.65
C THR A 9 -8.29 11.04 -14.35
N LEU A 10 -8.73 10.44 -13.24
CA LEU A 10 -8.63 11.04 -11.90
C LEU A 10 -7.17 11.27 -11.51
N CYS A 11 -6.28 10.30 -11.72
CA CYS A 11 -4.85 10.40 -11.42
C CYS A 11 -4.19 11.52 -12.24
N SER A 12 -4.55 11.64 -13.53
CA SER A 12 -4.13 12.74 -14.40
C SER A 12 -4.53 14.11 -13.84
N HIS A 13 -5.80 14.28 -13.45
CA HIS A 13 -6.27 15.52 -12.82
C HIS A 13 -5.62 15.83 -11.46
N LEU A 14 -5.23 14.79 -10.72
CA LEU A 14 -4.50 14.93 -9.47
C LEU A 14 -2.99 15.20 -9.67
N GLU A 15 -2.49 15.05 -10.90
CA GLU A 15 -1.07 15.10 -11.27
C GLU A 15 -0.24 14.08 -10.49
N VAL A 16 -0.76 12.87 -10.36
CA VAL A 16 -0.08 11.74 -9.71
C VAL A 16 -0.11 10.51 -10.61
N PRO A 17 0.95 9.67 -10.62
CA PRO A 17 0.89 8.38 -11.29
C PRO A 17 -0.21 7.50 -10.68
N HIS A 18 -0.87 6.66 -11.50
CA HIS A 18 -1.83 5.67 -11.00
C HIS A 18 -1.20 4.60 -10.10
N THR A 19 0.13 4.45 -10.17
CA THR A 19 0.94 3.58 -9.30
C THR A 19 1.44 4.28 -8.03
N ASP A 20 1.08 5.54 -7.80
CA ASP A 20 1.53 6.30 -6.64
C ASP A 20 0.88 5.78 -5.35
N VAL A 21 1.65 5.70 -4.27
CA VAL A 21 1.17 5.22 -2.96
C VAL A 21 -0.03 6.03 -2.45
N ARG A 22 -0.13 7.32 -2.83
CA ARG A 22 -1.26 8.18 -2.45
C ARG A 22 -2.59 7.67 -3.01
N ILE A 23 -2.58 7.01 -4.17
CA ILE A 23 -3.79 6.39 -4.73
C ILE A 23 -4.21 5.18 -3.90
N LEU A 24 -3.24 4.38 -3.43
CA LEU A 24 -3.49 3.26 -2.52
C LEU A 24 -3.97 3.74 -1.13
N MET A 25 -3.39 4.82 -0.60
CA MET A 25 -3.86 5.45 0.63
C MET A 25 -5.27 6.03 0.49
N LEU A 26 -5.61 6.57 -0.68
CA LEU A 26 -6.96 7.04 -0.97
C LEU A 26 -7.96 5.87 -1.01
N ALA A 27 -7.60 4.75 -1.65
CA ALA A 27 -8.41 3.54 -1.65
C ALA A 27 -8.66 3.02 -0.23
N TRP A 28 -7.62 3.00 0.62
CA TRP A 28 -7.76 2.66 2.04
C TRP A 28 -8.72 3.61 2.76
N LYS A 29 -8.57 4.93 2.55
CA LYS A 29 -9.45 5.94 3.18
C LYS A 29 -10.90 5.82 2.73
N MET A 30 -11.14 5.35 1.50
CA MET A 30 -12.46 5.08 0.94
C MET A 30 -13.04 3.73 1.38
N GLY A 31 -12.21 2.84 1.95
CA GLY A 31 -12.60 1.47 2.28
C GLY A 31 -12.81 0.61 1.04
N CYS A 32 -12.06 0.85 -0.04
CA CYS A 32 -12.28 0.17 -1.32
C CYS A 32 -11.97 -1.32 -1.23
N GLU A 33 -12.88 -2.15 -1.74
CA GLU A 33 -12.73 -3.61 -1.71
C GLU A 33 -12.00 -4.14 -2.95
N LYS A 34 -12.20 -3.51 -4.12
CA LYS A 34 -11.71 -4.03 -5.40
C LYS A 34 -10.71 -3.08 -6.06
N GLN A 35 -9.48 -3.54 -6.29
CA GLN A 35 -8.48 -2.77 -7.02
C GLN A 35 -8.93 -2.43 -8.44
N GLY A 36 -8.66 -1.19 -8.85
CA GLY A 36 -9.00 -0.68 -10.17
C GLY A 36 -10.44 -0.19 -10.32
N TYR A 37 -11.25 -0.22 -9.25
CA TYR A 37 -12.63 0.26 -9.27
C TYR A 37 -12.95 1.03 -8.01
N PHE A 38 -13.67 2.14 -8.14
CA PHE A 38 -14.29 2.83 -7.01
C PHE A 38 -15.80 2.84 -7.17
N THR A 39 -16.53 2.32 -6.18
CA THR A 39 -17.98 2.45 -6.15
C THR A 39 -18.38 3.88 -5.80
N LEU A 40 -19.64 4.24 -6.06
CA LEU A 40 -20.13 5.58 -5.73
C LEU A 40 -20.11 5.81 -4.21
N ASP A 41 -20.39 4.78 -3.42
CA ASP A 41 -20.45 4.87 -1.97
C ASP A 41 -19.06 4.96 -1.33
N GLU A 42 -18.09 4.19 -1.82
CA GLU A 42 -16.68 4.31 -1.47
C GLU A 42 -16.18 5.74 -1.75
N TRP A 43 -16.44 6.25 -2.97
CA TRP A 43 -16.05 7.60 -3.36
C TRP A 43 -16.65 8.67 -2.43
N ARG A 44 -17.97 8.61 -2.19
CA ARG A 44 -18.66 9.54 -1.29
C ARG A 44 -18.12 9.47 0.13
N THR A 45 -17.83 8.27 0.62
CA THR A 45 -17.26 8.05 1.95
C THR A 45 -15.91 8.72 2.09
N GLY A 46 -14.98 8.48 1.15
CA GLY A 46 -13.65 9.10 1.19
C GLY A 46 -13.68 10.60 1.01
N MET A 47 -14.48 11.12 0.07
CA MET A 47 -14.60 12.56 -0.16
C MET A 47 -15.15 13.29 1.07
N LYS A 48 -16.15 12.71 1.75
CA LYS A 48 -16.67 13.23 3.01
C LYS A 48 -15.63 13.17 4.12
N ALA A 49 -14.90 12.07 4.25
CA ALA A 49 -13.86 11.90 5.27
C ALA A 49 -12.69 12.86 5.08
N LEU A 50 -12.31 13.15 3.83
CA LEU A 50 -11.26 14.11 3.45
C LEU A 50 -11.77 15.56 3.34
N ARG A 51 -13.06 15.80 3.51
CA ARG A 51 -13.72 17.11 3.32
C ARG A 51 -13.38 17.74 1.96
N ALA A 52 -13.30 16.90 0.93
CA ALA A 52 -12.92 17.27 -0.43
C ALA A 52 -14.10 17.07 -1.39
N ASP A 53 -14.67 18.16 -1.90
CA ASP A 53 -15.78 18.15 -2.87
C ASP A 53 -15.33 18.50 -4.30
N SER A 54 -14.03 18.65 -4.51
CA SER A 54 -13.41 19.01 -5.79
C SER A 54 -12.01 18.42 -5.89
N ILE A 55 -11.52 18.24 -7.11
CA ILE A 55 -10.15 17.76 -7.38
C ILE A 55 -9.10 18.62 -6.69
N SER A 56 -9.25 19.95 -6.69
CA SER A 56 -8.32 20.86 -6.02
C SER A 56 -8.24 20.61 -4.51
N LYS A 57 -9.39 20.41 -3.85
CA LYS A 57 -9.40 20.08 -2.41
C LYS A 57 -8.83 18.68 -2.15
N LEU A 58 -9.14 17.70 -2.99
CA LEU A 58 -8.59 16.35 -2.88
C LEU A 58 -7.07 16.35 -2.98
N LYS A 59 -6.50 17.06 -3.97
CA LYS A 59 -5.06 17.23 -4.13
C LYS A 59 -4.40 17.86 -2.90
N LYS A 60 -5.05 18.86 -2.30
CA LYS A 60 -4.60 19.51 -1.05
C LYS A 60 -4.71 18.61 0.18
N ALA A 61 -5.58 17.60 0.15
CA ALA A 61 -5.74 16.65 1.26
C ALA A 61 -4.69 15.55 1.27
N PHE A 62 -3.98 15.28 0.16
CA PHE A 62 -2.98 14.20 0.11
C PHE A 62 -1.85 14.31 1.14
N PRO A 63 -1.22 15.47 1.39
CA PRO A 63 -0.22 15.58 2.43
C PRO A 63 -0.76 15.19 3.82
N GLU A 64 -1.99 15.60 4.14
CA GLU A 64 -2.64 15.25 5.40
C GLU A 64 -2.97 13.75 5.45
N LEU A 65 -3.42 13.16 4.34
CA LEU A 65 -3.67 11.72 4.23
C LEU A 65 -2.39 10.89 4.42
N VAL A 66 -1.27 11.31 3.82
CA VAL A 66 0.03 10.66 4.02
C VAL A 66 0.44 10.72 5.50
N GLN A 67 0.30 11.88 6.14
CA GLN A 67 0.56 12.02 7.57
C GLN A 67 -0.38 11.16 8.42
N GLU A 68 -1.65 11.05 8.04
CA GLU A 68 -2.62 10.20 8.73
C GLU A 68 -2.23 8.72 8.66
N VAL A 69 -1.94 8.21 7.46
CA VAL A 69 -1.63 6.80 7.23
C VAL A 69 -0.30 6.39 7.86
N THR A 70 0.68 7.29 7.87
CA THR A 70 2.01 7.01 8.44
C THR A 70 2.04 6.96 9.96
N ARG A 71 0.98 7.38 10.65
CA ARG A 71 0.86 7.18 12.11
C ARG A 71 0.80 5.69 12.41
N SER A 72 1.56 5.27 13.44
CA SER A 72 1.72 3.86 13.80
C SER A 72 0.39 3.07 13.85
N SER A 73 -0.66 3.60 14.49
CA SER A 73 -1.96 2.91 14.59
C SER A 73 -2.64 2.69 13.23
N ASN A 74 -2.60 3.68 12.35
CA ASN A 74 -3.23 3.60 11.03
C ASN A 74 -2.38 2.78 10.07
N PHE A 75 -1.06 2.84 10.20
CA PHE A 75 -0.15 2.06 9.36
C PHE A 75 -0.33 0.55 9.60
N GLN A 76 -0.60 0.13 10.84
CA GLN A 76 -0.91 -1.27 11.19
C GLN A 76 -2.20 -1.78 10.53
N ASP A 77 -3.14 -0.90 10.19
CA ASP A 77 -4.36 -1.24 9.45
C ASP A 77 -4.16 -1.14 7.92
N PHE A 78 -3.48 -0.07 7.48
CA PHE A 78 -3.18 0.18 6.06
C PHE A 78 -2.30 -0.90 5.44
N TYR A 79 -1.27 -1.36 6.15
CA TYR A 79 -0.30 -2.32 5.61
C TYR A 79 -0.92 -3.68 5.21
N PRO A 80 -1.73 -4.36 6.06
CA PRO A 80 -2.44 -5.56 5.62
C PRO A 80 -3.57 -5.26 4.64
N TYR A 81 -4.17 -4.06 4.67
CA TYR A 81 -5.12 -3.64 3.64
C TYR A 81 -4.47 -3.60 2.25
N ALA A 82 -3.28 -3.02 2.12
CA ALA A 82 -2.56 -2.94 0.85
C ALA A 82 -2.37 -4.31 0.20
N PHE A 83 -2.00 -5.32 0.99
CA PHE A 83 -1.89 -6.70 0.52
C PHE A 83 -3.23 -7.26 0.03
N ARG A 84 -4.30 -7.12 0.84
CA ARG A 84 -5.64 -7.59 0.46
C ARG A 84 -6.14 -6.92 -0.81
N TYR A 85 -5.93 -5.61 -0.91
CA TYR A 85 -6.35 -4.84 -2.06
C TYR A 85 -5.64 -5.28 -3.34
N CYS A 86 -4.39 -5.73 -3.26
CA CYS A 86 -3.66 -6.32 -4.39
C CYS A 86 -4.09 -7.75 -4.78
N LEU A 87 -4.94 -8.41 -3.99
CA LEU A 87 -5.51 -9.71 -4.38
C LEU A 87 -6.63 -9.46 -5.39
N THR A 88 -6.28 -9.51 -6.67
CA THR A 88 -7.22 -9.25 -7.77
C THR A 88 -8.27 -10.35 -7.97
N GLU A 89 -8.16 -11.49 -7.27
CA GLU A 89 -9.08 -12.63 -7.35
C GLU A 89 -9.50 -13.12 -5.96
N ASP A 90 -10.81 -13.26 -5.73
CA ASP A 90 -11.43 -13.60 -4.43
C ASP A 90 -10.92 -14.90 -3.77
N LYS A 91 -10.26 -15.78 -4.53
CA LYS A 91 -9.74 -17.06 -4.03
C LYS A 91 -8.23 -17.05 -3.78
N LYS A 92 -7.50 -16.04 -4.26
CA LYS A 92 -6.06 -15.95 -4.06
C LYS A 92 -5.78 -15.49 -2.64
N LYS A 93 -4.87 -16.20 -1.95
CA LYS A 93 -4.39 -15.87 -0.60
C LYS A 93 -2.92 -15.43 -0.59
N CYS A 94 -2.31 -15.39 -1.76
CA CYS A 94 -0.92 -15.04 -1.94
C CYS A 94 -0.76 -14.12 -3.16
N ILE A 95 0.27 -13.28 -3.14
CA ILE A 95 0.72 -12.47 -4.27
C ILE A 95 2.05 -13.01 -4.79
N GLU A 96 2.31 -12.88 -6.09
CA GLU A 96 3.59 -13.29 -6.67
C GLU A 96 4.71 -12.37 -6.19
N ILE A 97 5.94 -12.90 -6.11
CA ILE A 97 7.10 -12.14 -5.63
C ILE A 97 7.33 -10.81 -6.38
N PRO A 98 7.21 -10.74 -7.72
CA PRO A 98 7.34 -9.46 -8.42
C PRO A 98 6.34 -8.42 -7.91
N VAL A 99 5.08 -8.82 -7.68
CA VAL A 99 4.03 -7.95 -7.13
C VAL A 99 4.34 -7.57 -5.68
N ALA A 100 4.78 -8.51 -4.86
CA ALA A 100 5.20 -8.25 -3.48
C ALA A 100 6.35 -7.25 -3.42
N CYS A 101 7.34 -7.35 -4.31
CA CYS A 101 8.46 -6.42 -4.37
C CYS A 101 8.01 -4.99 -4.65
N GLU A 102 7.14 -4.80 -5.65
CA GLU A 102 6.58 -3.48 -5.97
C GLU A 102 5.75 -2.94 -4.81
N LEU A 103 4.91 -3.76 -4.19
CA LEU A 103 4.08 -3.35 -3.06
C LEU A 103 4.91 -3.00 -1.81
N LEU A 104 5.94 -3.78 -1.48
CA LEU A 104 6.88 -3.48 -0.39
C LEU A 104 7.55 -2.13 -0.61
N ASN A 105 8.04 -1.91 -1.83
CA ASN A 105 8.66 -0.63 -2.18
C ASN A 105 7.66 0.53 -2.05
N LEU A 106 6.41 0.30 -2.45
CA LEU A 106 5.36 1.31 -2.42
C LEU A 106 4.99 1.73 -0.99
N VAL A 107 4.86 0.77 -0.06
CA VAL A 107 4.26 1.02 1.25
C VAL A 107 5.28 1.15 2.41
N LEU A 108 6.45 0.52 2.33
CA LEU A 108 7.45 0.55 3.40
C LEU A 108 8.66 1.45 3.13
N SER A 109 8.99 1.75 1.87
CA SER A 109 10.21 2.53 1.55
C SER A 109 10.20 3.96 2.07
N LEU A 110 9.05 4.48 2.50
CA LEU A 110 8.98 5.80 3.15
C LEU A 110 9.61 5.79 4.55
N GLN A 111 9.55 4.66 5.26
CA GLN A 111 10.03 4.53 6.65
C GLN A 111 11.27 3.63 6.77
N PHE A 112 11.36 2.57 5.95
CA PHE A 112 12.34 1.48 6.12
C PHE A 112 13.14 1.22 4.84
N ARG A 113 13.46 2.27 4.08
CA ARG A 113 14.13 2.15 2.77
C ARG A 113 15.29 1.14 2.74
N PRO A 114 16.31 1.21 3.63
CA PRO A 114 17.46 0.33 3.50
C PRO A 114 17.12 -1.14 3.83
N GLN A 115 16.19 -1.40 4.76
CA GLN A 115 15.68 -2.74 5.01
C GLN A 115 14.90 -3.28 3.80
N VAL A 116 14.03 -2.46 3.22
CA VAL A 116 13.17 -2.83 2.08
C VAL A 116 14.02 -3.15 0.85
N GLU A 117 15.05 -2.36 0.56
CA GLU A 117 15.97 -2.63 -0.55
C GLU A 117 16.67 -3.98 -0.40
N LYS A 118 17.14 -4.32 0.81
CA LYS A 118 17.75 -5.62 1.12
C LYS A 118 16.76 -6.77 0.99
N LEU A 119 15.54 -6.60 1.52
CA LEU A 119 14.47 -7.59 1.45
C LEU A 119 14.05 -7.86 0.00
N ILE A 120 13.81 -6.82 -0.79
CA ILE A 120 13.47 -6.94 -2.22
C ILE A 120 14.59 -7.64 -2.98
N ASN A 121 15.85 -7.28 -2.70
CA ASN A 121 16.99 -7.95 -3.33
C ASN A 121 17.02 -9.45 -2.99
N TYR A 122 16.78 -9.82 -1.73
CA TYR A 122 16.67 -11.23 -1.34
C TYR A 122 15.53 -11.95 -2.07
N LEU A 123 14.32 -11.37 -2.06
CA LEU A 123 13.13 -11.96 -2.69
C LEU A 123 13.32 -12.20 -4.20
N LYS A 124 14.05 -11.31 -4.89
CA LYS A 124 14.37 -11.43 -6.31
C LYS A 124 15.35 -12.57 -6.64
N HIS A 125 16.18 -12.99 -5.68
CA HIS A 125 17.23 -13.99 -5.90
C HIS A 125 16.93 -15.36 -5.28
N GLN A 126 16.10 -15.42 -4.23
CA GLN A 126 15.67 -16.70 -3.67
C GLN A 126 14.80 -17.48 -4.69
N ASN A 127 14.79 -18.81 -4.59
CA ASN A 127 14.06 -19.70 -5.51
C ASN A 127 13.24 -20.79 -4.80
N GLU A 128 13.13 -20.74 -3.47
CA GLU A 128 12.44 -21.73 -2.65
C GLU A 128 10.91 -21.59 -2.78
N TYR A 129 10.43 -20.36 -2.93
CA TYR A 129 9.01 -20.06 -3.13
C TYR A 129 8.84 -18.96 -4.18
N LYS A 130 7.62 -18.87 -4.73
CA LYS A 130 7.28 -17.91 -5.80
C LYS A 130 6.22 -16.89 -5.39
N VAL A 131 5.63 -17.07 -4.22
CA VAL A 131 4.50 -16.30 -3.73
C VAL A 131 4.69 -15.93 -2.26
N ILE A 132 4.08 -14.82 -1.86
CA ILE A 132 4.05 -14.30 -0.49
C ILE A 132 2.62 -14.38 0.03
N ASN A 133 2.43 -14.97 1.21
CA ASN A 133 1.15 -14.98 1.92
C ASN A 133 1.05 -13.81 2.94
N MET A 134 -0.13 -13.65 3.56
CA MET A 134 -0.37 -12.59 4.55
C MET A 134 0.55 -12.68 5.78
N ASP A 135 0.87 -13.89 6.24
CA ASP A 135 1.70 -14.06 7.44
C ASP A 135 3.14 -13.61 7.20
N GLN A 136 3.72 -13.96 6.05
CA GLN A 136 5.02 -13.49 5.59
C GLN A 136 5.02 -11.98 5.39
N TRP A 137 3.97 -11.45 4.74
CA TRP A 137 3.79 -10.01 4.54
C TRP A 137 3.84 -9.25 5.87
N MET A 138 3.04 -9.68 6.86
CA MET A 138 3.04 -9.10 8.21
C MET A 138 4.37 -9.30 8.94
N GLY A 139 5.05 -10.42 8.68
CA GLY A 139 6.41 -10.67 9.18
C GLY A 139 7.41 -9.63 8.74
N PHE A 140 7.34 -9.14 7.51
CA PHE A 140 8.24 -8.09 7.01
C PHE A 140 8.07 -6.76 7.76
N LEU A 141 6.85 -6.38 8.11
CA LEU A 141 6.61 -5.18 8.91
C LEU A 141 7.13 -5.36 10.35
N ARG A 142 6.92 -6.53 10.97
CA ARG A 142 7.49 -6.82 12.30
C ARG A 142 9.01 -6.75 12.27
N PHE A 143 9.64 -7.39 11.28
CA PHE A 143 11.08 -7.31 11.06
C PHE A 143 11.57 -5.86 10.98
N CYS A 144 10.91 -5.01 10.20
CA CYS A 144 11.29 -3.61 10.05
C CYS A 144 11.18 -2.80 11.36
N ASN A 145 10.22 -3.14 12.22
CA ASN A 145 9.99 -2.43 13.49
C ASN A 145 10.89 -2.93 14.63
N GLU A 146 11.20 -4.23 14.66
CA GLU A 146 11.82 -4.87 15.82
C GLU A 146 13.33 -5.05 15.67
N ILE A 147 13.84 -5.16 14.44
CA ILE A 147 15.26 -5.49 14.22
C ILE A 147 16.15 -4.26 14.21
N ASN A 148 17.26 -4.37 14.94
CA ASN A 148 18.36 -3.42 14.89
C ASN A 148 19.02 -3.50 13.52
N PHE A 149 18.79 -2.49 12.69
CA PHE A 149 19.40 -2.42 11.37
C PHE A 149 20.50 -1.34 11.35
N PRO A 150 21.71 -1.62 10.81
CA PRO A 150 22.09 -2.77 9.99
C PRO A 150 22.75 -3.95 10.73
N SER A 151 22.91 -3.89 12.06
CA SER A 151 23.68 -4.88 12.83
C SER A 151 23.04 -6.28 12.87
N LEU A 152 21.70 -6.35 12.90
CA LEU A 152 20.90 -7.57 13.07
C LEU A 152 21.25 -8.36 14.35
N ASP A 153 21.86 -7.70 15.34
CA ASP A 153 22.38 -8.33 16.57
C ASP A 153 21.30 -8.81 17.53
N ASN A 154 20.07 -8.33 17.37
CA ASN A 154 18.90 -8.76 18.12
C ASN A 154 18.03 -9.80 17.37
N TYR A 155 18.53 -10.35 16.26
CA TYR A 155 17.87 -11.43 15.54
C TYR A 155 18.38 -12.79 16.04
N ASP A 156 17.46 -13.64 16.52
CA ASP A 156 17.74 -15.03 16.89
C ASP A 156 17.38 -15.95 15.70
N ALA A 157 18.36 -16.75 15.24
CA ALA A 157 18.32 -17.45 13.96
C ALA A 157 17.87 -18.91 14.07
#